data_AF-A0A6P0SV37-F1
#
_entry.id   AF-A0A6P0SV37-F1
#
_cell.length_a   1.000
_cell.length_b   1.000
_cell.length_c   1.000
_cell.angle_alpha   90.00
_cell.angle_beta   90.00
_cell.angle_gamma   90.00
#
_symmetry.space_group_name_H-M   'P 1'
#
loop_
_entity.id
_entity.type
_entity.pdbx_description
1 polymer ?
#
loop_
_entity_poly.entity_id
_entity_poly.type
_entity_poly.pdbx_seq_one_letter_code
_entity_poly.pdbx_strand_id
1 'polypeptide(L)'
;YQMGETKVCGQPQRIVALGPYLLEHLLALEIQPVAYADHIAFHQGEYDNPSKQIPYLGSYIKEPIANVGLAYTPSVEAILKVKPDLILSLSDNKDQYQTFSQFAPT
;
A
#
# COMPACT_ATOMS: atom_id res chain seq x y z
N TYR A 1 -11.32 -14.35 1.58
CA TYR A 1 -10.64 -13.44 2.55
C TYR A 1 -11.70 -12.84 3.48
N GLN A 2 -11.32 -12.12 4.55
CA GLN A 2 -12.25 -11.67 5.60
C GLN A 2 -13.40 -10.75 5.10
N MET A 3 -13.23 -10.13 3.93
CA MET A 3 -14.17 -9.17 3.32
C MET A 3 -14.87 -9.70 2.04
N GLY A 4 -14.67 -10.97 1.63
CA GLY A 4 -15.24 -11.53 0.38
C GLY A 4 -14.32 -12.43 -0.48
N GLU A 5 -14.57 -12.45 -1.80
CA GLU A 5 -13.70 -12.98 -2.89
C GLU A 5 -13.41 -11.96 -4.03
N THR A 6 -12.17 -11.90 -4.53
CA THR A 6 -11.60 -10.84 -5.38
C THR A 6 -10.75 -11.55 -6.39
N LYS A 7 -10.92 -11.19 -7.66
CA LYS A 7 -10.23 -11.85 -8.75
C LYS A 7 -9.04 -10.99 -9.16
N VAL A 8 -7.84 -11.50 -8.91
CA VAL A 8 -6.62 -10.91 -9.44
C VAL A 8 -6.33 -11.57 -10.79
N CYS A 9 -6.37 -10.76 -11.86
CA CYS A 9 -6.10 -11.21 -13.22
C CYS A 9 -4.66 -10.89 -13.59
N GLY A 10 -3.85 -11.89 -13.95
CA GLY A 10 -2.44 -11.69 -14.28
C GLY A 10 -1.57 -11.43 -13.05
N GLN A 11 -0.39 -10.86 -13.27
CA GLN A 11 0.57 -10.52 -12.21
C GLN A 11 0.56 -9.01 -11.94
N PRO A 12 0.10 -8.55 -10.76
CA PRO A 12 0.12 -7.14 -10.37
C PRO A 12 1.52 -6.53 -10.45
N GLN A 13 1.58 -5.29 -10.95
CA GLN A 13 2.82 -4.51 -11.11
C GLN A 13 2.79 -3.21 -10.29
N ARG A 14 1.62 -2.74 -9.88
CA ARG A 14 1.38 -1.47 -9.19
C ARG A 14 0.64 -1.74 -7.89
N ILE A 15 1.37 -2.27 -6.92
CA ILE A 15 0.80 -2.71 -5.64
C ILE A 15 0.87 -1.60 -4.60
N VAL A 16 -0.26 -1.34 -3.94
CA VAL A 16 -0.34 -0.45 -2.78
C VAL A 16 -0.40 -1.29 -1.51
N ALA A 17 0.47 -1.01 -0.54
CA ALA A 17 0.50 -1.70 0.74
C ALA A 17 -0.06 -0.81 1.85
N LEU A 18 -1.19 -1.20 2.44
CA LEU A 18 -1.82 -0.49 3.55
C LEU A 18 -1.45 -1.13 4.89
N GLY A 19 -0.22 -0.88 5.33
CA GLY A 19 0.31 -1.32 6.63
C GLY A 19 1.69 -1.99 6.53
N PRO A 20 2.55 -1.86 7.55
CA PRO A 20 3.93 -2.38 7.56
C PRO A 20 3.98 -3.90 7.40
N TYR A 21 3.04 -4.64 7.96
CA TYR A 21 2.99 -6.10 7.81
C TYR A 21 2.84 -6.50 6.34
N LEU A 22 1.95 -5.83 5.60
CA LEU A 22 1.74 -6.13 4.18
C LEU A 22 2.95 -5.71 3.34
N LEU A 23 3.55 -4.57 3.68
CA LEU A 23 4.80 -4.12 3.07
C LEU A 23 5.93 -5.14 3.26
N GLU A 24 6.11 -5.66 4.48
CA GLU A 24 7.11 -6.68 4.79
C GLU A 24 6.95 -7.93 3.92
N HIS A 25 5.72 -8.43 3.76
CA HIS A 25 5.46 -9.60 2.91
C HIS A 25 5.79 -9.34 1.44
N LEU A 26 5.48 -8.16 0.90
CA LEU A 26 5.86 -7.80 -0.47
C LEU A 26 7.37 -7.79 -0.64
N LEU A 27 8.08 -7.12 0.27
CA LEU A 27 9.54 -6.98 0.21
C LEU A 27 10.26 -8.33 0.39
N ALA A 28 9.74 -9.20 1.25
CA ALA A 28 10.26 -10.57 1.42
C ALA A 28 10.11 -11.44 0.15
N LEU A 29 9.11 -11.13 -0.69
CA LEU A 29 8.91 -11.75 -2.01
C LEU A 29 9.63 -10.99 -3.14
N GLU A 30 10.50 -10.03 -2.79
CA GLU A 30 11.22 -9.14 -3.71
C GLU A 30 10.32 -8.26 -4.59
N ILE A 31 9.06 -8.06 -4.18
CA ILE A 31 8.09 -7.21 -4.88
C ILE A 31 8.17 -5.79 -4.32
N GLN A 32 8.28 -4.80 -5.22
CA GLN A 32 8.34 -3.39 -4.85
C GLN A 32 6.93 -2.75 -4.91
N PRO A 33 6.48 -2.05 -3.85
CA PRO A 33 5.22 -1.31 -3.89
C PRO A 33 5.37 -0.01 -4.68
N VAL A 34 4.25 0.55 -5.15
CA VAL A 34 4.20 1.91 -5.72
C VAL A 34 3.74 2.96 -4.70
N ALA A 35 3.09 2.53 -3.63
CA ALA A 35 2.69 3.39 -2.53
C ALA A 35 2.54 2.60 -1.22
N TYR A 36 2.64 3.34 -0.12
CA TYR A 36 2.61 2.79 1.23
C TYR A 36 1.84 3.69 2.19
N ALA A 37 1.06 3.07 3.08
CA ALA A 37 0.51 3.70 4.27
C ALA A 37 1.07 3.01 5.52
N ASP A 38 1.62 3.80 6.44
CA ASP A 38 2.11 3.30 7.73
C ASP A 38 1.01 3.40 8.81
N HIS A 39 1.17 2.70 9.92
CA HIS A 39 0.32 2.85 11.11
C HIS A 39 0.61 4.16 11.85
N ILE A 40 1.83 4.67 11.72
CA ILE A 40 2.29 5.89 12.39
C ILE A 40 2.96 6.78 11.35
N ALA A 41 2.66 8.08 11.35
CA ALA A 41 3.30 9.05 10.48
C ALA A 41 4.72 9.38 10.96
N PHE A 42 5.67 8.46 10.77
CA PHE A 42 7.10 8.71 11.01
C PHE A 42 7.70 9.77 10.07
N HIS A 43 7.08 9.95 8.90
CA HIS A 43 7.45 10.92 7.88
C HIS A 43 6.19 11.60 7.32
N GLN A 44 6.33 12.85 6.90
CA GLN A 44 5.27 13.62 6.23
C GLN A 44 5.65 13.91 4.79
N GLY A 45 4.69 13.72 3.87
CA GLY A 45 4.93 13.85 2.44
C GLY A 45 5.43 12.56 1.81
N GLU A 46 5.83 12.64 0.54
CA GLU A 46 6.24 11.48 -0.25
C GLU A 46 7.47 10.78 0.33
N TYR A 47 7.59 9.47 0.11
CA TYR A 47 8.77 8.70 0.50
C TYR A 47 9.84 8.80 -0.60
N ASP A 48 10.47 9.97 -0.72
CA ASP A 48 11.53 10.25 -1.70
C ASP A 48 12.90 9.66 -1.29
N ASN A 49 13.06 9.32 -0.01
CA ASN A 49 14.19 8.57 0.52
C ASN A 49 13.71 7.50 1.52
N PRO A 50 13.11 6.39 1.04
CA PRO A 50 12.49 5.37 1.88
C PRO A 50 13.40 4.86 2.99
N SER A 51 14.68 4.64 2.71
CA SER A 51 15.70 4.16 3.67
C SER A 51 15.86 5.02 4.92
N LYS A 52 15.48 6.30 4.86
CA LYS A 52 15.53 7.24 5.99
C LYS A 52 14.16 7.57 6.57
N GLN A 53 13.09 7.24 5.86
CA GLN A 53 11.73 7.70 6.16
C GLN A 53 10.78 6.59 6.59
N ILE A 54 11.11 5.34 6.26
CA ILE A 54 10.33 4.16 6.64
C ILE A 54 11.20 3.30 7.55
N PRO A 55 10.90 3.25 8.87
CA PRO A 55 11.68 2.47 9.81
C PRO A 55 11.76 0.99 9.43
N TYR A 56 12.96 0.41 9.53
CA TYR A 56 13.29 -1.00 9.28
C TYR A 56 13.08 -1.50 7.84
N LEU A 57 11.95 -1.19 7.20
CA LEU A 57 11.58 -1.69 5.88
C LEU A 57 12.07 -0.78 4.74
N GLY A 58 12.34 0.49 5.03
CA GLY A 58 12.74 1.49 4.04
C GLY A 58 14.01 1.15 3.27
N SER A 59 14.96 0.44 3.90
CA SER A 59 16.22 0.03 3.26
C SER A 59 16.05 -1.02 2.17
N TYR A 60 14.90 -1.69 2.11
CA TYR A 60 14.58 -2.71 1.11
C TYR A 60 13.77 -2.15 -0.07
N ILE A 61 13.37 -0.88 -0.01
CA ILE A 61 12.67 -0.17 -1.07
C ILE A 61 13.70 0.51 -1.97
N LYS A 62 13.67 0.16 -3.26
CA LYS A 62 14.70 0.53 -4.24
C LYS A 62 14.47 1.90 -4.88
N GLU A 63 13.23 2.38 -4.89
CA GLU A 63 12.82 3.61 -5.57
C GLU A 63 11.88 4.45 -4.68
N PRO A 64 11.74 5.76 -4.94
CA PRO A 64 10.71 6.58 -4.30
C PRO A 64 9.31 5.98 -4.47
N ILE A 65 8.53 5.98 -3.40
CA ILE A 65 7.14 5.49 -3.41
C ILE A 65 6.19 6.55 -2.85
N ALA A 66 4.93 6.48 -3.26
CA ALA A 66 3.97 7.46 -2.79
C ALA A 66 3.58 7.22 -1.32
N ASN A 67 3.41 8.30 -0.57
CA ASN A 67 2.79 8.26 0.75
C ASN A 67 1.27 8.39 0.58
N VAL A 68 0.52 7.35 0.96
CA VAL A 68 -0.95 7.32 0.87
C VAL A 68 -1.63 7.52 2.22
N GLY A 69 -0.92 8.06 3.21
CA GLY A 69 -1.45 8.42 4.52
C GLY A 69 -1.28 7.31 5.55
N LEU A 70 -2.27 7.17 6.44
CA LEU A 70 -2.24 6.20 7.53
C LEU A 70 -3.02 4.95 7.15
N ALA A 71 -2.55 3.77 7.54
CA ALA A 71 -3.11 2.50 7.08
C ALA A 71 -4.58 2.28 7.48
N TYR A 72 -5.05 2.93 8.54
CA TYR A 72 -6.44 2.88 9.01
C TYR A 72 -7.33 3.99 8.44
N THR A 73 -6.73 5.05 7.90
CA THR A 73 -7.42 6.15 7.21
C THR A 73 -6.61 6.60 6.00
N PRO A 74 -6.41 5.72 5.00
CA PRO A 74 -5.57 6.05 3.85
C PRO A 74 -6.32 7.00 2.91
N SER A 75 -5.55 7.82 2.18
CA SER A 75 -6.10 8.77 1.22
C SER A 75 -6.52 8.08 -0.08
N VAL A 76 -7.83 7.99 -0.31
CA VAL A 76 -8.40 7.46 -1.56
C VAL A 76 -7.84 8.20 -2.78
N GLU A 77 -7.71 9.53 -2.70
CA GLU A 77 -7.18 10.36 -3.79
C GLU A 77 -5.71 10.02 -4.10
N ALA A 78 -4.88 9.87 -3.07
CA ALA A 78 -3.48 9.53 -3.24
C ALA A 78 -3.32 8.12 -3.85
N ILE A 79 -4.15 7.17 -3.42
CA ILE A 79 -4.17 5.81 -3.98
C ILE A 79 -4.61 5.86 -5.46
N LEU A 80 -5.67 6.58 -5.80
CA LEU A 80 -6.12 6.73 -7.19
C LEU A 80 -5.04 7.33 -8.10
N LYS A 81 -4.28 8.31 -7.59
CA LYS A 81 -3.21 8.99 -8.33
C LYS A 81 -2.11 8.03 -8.77
N VAL A 82 -1.80 7.01 -7.96
CA VAL A 82 -0.79 6.00 -8.33
C VAL A 82 -1.32 4.89 -9.23
N LYS A 83 -2.61 4.88 -9.57
CA LYS A 83 -3.23 3.92 -10.51
C LYS A 83 -2.84 2.46 -10.18
N PRO A 84 -3.22 1.94 -9.00
CA PRO A 84 -2.84 0.59 -8.60
C PRO A 84 -3.56 -0.46 -9.43
N ASP A 85 -2.95 -1.64 -9.53
CA ASP A 85 -3.59 -2.85 -10.07
C ASP A 85 -3.81 -3.93 -9.01
N LEU A 86 -3.36 -3.69 -7.77
CA LEU A 86 -3.70 -4.43 -6.56
C LEU A 86 -3.53 -3.52 -5.34
N ILE A 87 -4.48 -3.59 -4.41
CA ILE A 87 -4.38 -2.94 -3.10
C ILE A 87 -4.37 -4.05 -2.06
N LEU A 88 -3.35 -4.10 -1.22
CA LEU A 88 -3.32 -4.99 -0.06
C LEU A 88 -3.82 -4.21 1.15
N SER A 89 -4.93 -4.63 1.74
CA SER A 89 -5.50 -4.02 2.95
C SER A 89 -5.75 -5.02 4.07
N LEU A 90 -5.76 -4.52 5.31
CA LEU A 90 -6.22 -5.25 6.49
C LEU A 90 -7.71 -4.99 6.75
N SER A 91 -8.31 -5.76 7.66
CA SER A 91 -9.72 -5.66 8.09
C SER A 91 -10.12 -4.29 8.59
N ASP A 92 -9.17 -3.50 9.08
CA ASP A 92 -9.40 -2.16 9.62
C ASP A 92 -9.89 -1.18 8.53
N ASN A 93 -9.72 -1.54 7.26
CA ASN A 93 -10.20 -0.77 6.10
C ASN A 93 -11.57 -1.23 5.58
N LYS A 94 -12.38 -1.91 6.39
CA LYS A 94 -13.66 -2.49 5.94
C LYS A 94 -14.62 -1.46 5.35
N ASP A 95 -14.63 -0.25 5.91
CA ASP A 95 -15.49 0.83 5.43
C ASP A 95 -15.02 1.40 4.08
N GLN A 96 -13.71 1.38 3.82
CA GLN A 96 -13.14 1.83 2.55
C GLN A 96 -13.04 0.72 1.49
N TYR A 97 -13.19 -0.55 1.87
CA TYR A 97 -13.06 -1.71 0.98
C TYR A 97 -13.91 -1.60 -0.29
N GLN A 98 -15.18 -1.17 -0.15
CA GLN A 98 -16.07 -0.97 -1.29
C GLN A 98 -15.60 0.14 -2.23
N THR A 99 -14.93 1.16 -1.70
CA THR A 99 -14.39 2.26 -2.49
C THR A 99 -13.14 1.81 -3.26
N PHE A 100 -12.21 1.12 -2.60
CA PHE A 100 -11.00 0.59 -3.25
C PHE A 100 -11.32 -0.41 -4.36
N SER A 101 -12.26 -1.31 -4.08
CA SER A 101 -12.72 -2.34 -5.02
C SER A 101 -13.35 -1.79 -6.31
N GLN A 102 -13.73 -0.51 -6.35
CA GLN A 102 -14.24 0.12 -7.58
C GLN A 102 -13.15 0.39 -8.61
N PHE A 103 -11.89 0.47 -8.21
CA PHE A 103 -10.80 0.88 -9.10
C PHE A 103 -9.57 -0.02 -9.06
N ALA A 104 -9.41 -0.90 -8.06
CA ALA A 104 -8.43 -1.98 -8.08
C ALA A 104 -8.90 -3.18 -7.25
N PRO A 105 -8.52 -4.42 -7.61
CA PRO A 105 -8.68 -5.57 -6.72
C PRO A 105 -8.10 -5.26 -5.34
N THR A 106 -8.89 -5.48 -4.29
CA THR A 106 -8.55 -5.24 -2.88
C THR A 106 -8.81 -6.50 -2.07
#